data_AF-A0A8T6VWZ9-F1
#
_entry.id   AF-A0A8T6VWZ9-F1
#
_cell.length_a   1.000
_cell.length_b   1.000
_cell.length_c   1.000
_cell.angle_alpha   90.00
_cell.angle_beta   90.00
_cell.angle_gamma   90.00
#
_symmetry.space_group_name_H-M   'P 1'
#
loop_
_entity.id
_entity.type
_entity.pdbx_description
1 polymer ?
#
loop_
_entity_poly.entity_id
_entity_poly.type
_entity_poly.pdbx_seq_one_letter_code
_entity_poly.pdbx_strand_id
1 'polypeptide(L)' 'MDDEAAEGGYVGVAGQLLKGAGARVGDLLEVRRADDGGTDRGLLMPHHEFSEEDIIVLKLPNG' A
#
# COMPACT_ATOMS: atom_id res chain seq x y z
N MET A 1 -5.08 14.58 15.77
CA MET A 1 -5.87 13.52 15.13
C MET A 1 -5.00 12.29 15.25
N ASP A 2 -5.47 11.26 15.95
CA ASP A 2 -4.71 10.03 16.10
C ASP A 2 -4.55 9.39 14.72
N ASP A 3 -3.34 9.46 14.15
CA ASP A 3 -2.99 8.68 12.96
C ASP A 3 -2.96 7.21 13.37
N GLU A 4 -4.14 6.59 13.36
CA GLU A 4 -4.30 5.17 13.57
C GLU A 4 -3.65 4.46 12.37
N ALA A 5 -2.46 3.88 12.61
CA ALA A 5 -1.71 3.15 11.61
C ALA A 5 -2.60 2.10 10.91
N ALA A 6 -2.53 2.05 9.58
CA ALA A 6 -3.16 0.97 8.85
C ALA A 6 -2.45 -0.36 9.18
N GLU A 7 -3.20 -1.46 9.06
CA GLU A 7 -2.69 -2.80 9.31
C GLU A 7 -1.41 -3.04 8.49
N GLY A 8 -0.35 -3.55 9.14
CA GLY A 8 0.92 -3.83 8.46
C GLY A 8 1.99 -2.74 8.51
N GLY A 9 1.87 -1.74 9.39
CA GLY A 9 2.94 -0.75 9.62
C GLY A 9 2.89 0.48 8.69
N TYR A 10 1.80 0.65 7.95
CA TYR A 10 1.59 1.82 7.10
C TYR A 10 1.03 2.99 7.93
N VAL A 11 1.69 4.14 7.83
CA VAL A 11 1.30 5.40 8.47
C VAL A 11 1.20 6.51 7.41
N GLY A 12 0.83 7.71 7.81
CA GLY A 12 0.80 8.88 6.92
C GLY A 12 -0.15 8.70 5.72
N VAL A 13 0.28 9.19 4.56
CA VAL A 13 -0.55 9.23 3.35
C VAL A 13 -0.87 7.83 2.83
N ALA A 14 0.12 6.92 2.81
CA ALA A 14 -0.10 5.55 2.37
C ALA A 14 -1.08 4.82 3.29
N GLY A 15 -0.94 4.99 4.60
CA GLY A 15 -1.86 4.40 5.59
C GLY A 15 -3.29 4.89 5.42
N GLN A 16 -3.49 6.21 5.25
CA GLN A 16 -4.82 6.79 5.02
C GLN A 16 -5.45 6.28 3.72
N LEU A 17 -4.65 6.15 2.65
CA LEU A 17 -5.12 5.62 1.36
C LEU A 17 -5.56 4.16 1.48
N LEU A 18 -4.74 3.31 2.09
CA LEU A 18 -5.05 1.89 2.28
C LEU A 18 -6.28 1.69 3.18
N LYS A 19 -6.40 2.47 4.25
CA LYS A 19 -7.59 2.48 5.12
C LYS A 19 -8.84 2.89 4.35
N GLY A 20 -8.76 3.93 3.53
CA GLY A 20 -9.86 4.39 2.68
C GLY A 20 -10.30 3.35 1.64
N ALA A 21 -9.37 2.54 1.14
CA ALA A 21 -9.66 1.44 0.22
C ALA A 21 -10.13 0.14 0.92
N GLY A 22 -10.09 0.09 2.26
CA GLY A 22 -10.38 -1.12 3.03
C GLY A 22 -9.37 -2.25 2.84
N ALA A 23 -8.16 -1.93 2.40
CA ALA A 23 -7.11 -2.88 2.09
C ALA A 23 -6.36 -3.35 3.35
N ARG A 24 -5.96 -4.62 3.36
CA ARG A 24 -5.17 -5.26 4.43
C ARG A 24 -3.94 -5.94 3.87
N VAL A 25 -2.91 -6.09 4.70
CA VAL A 25 -1.72 -6.86 4.29
C VAL A 25 -2.12 -8.27 3.88
N GLY A 26 -1.60 -8.71 2.74
CA GLY A 26 -1.95 -9.98 2.10
C GLY A 26 -3.10 -9.87 1.09
N ASP A 27 -3.81 -8.74 1.02
CA ASP A 27 -4.81 -8.54 -0.03
C ASP A 27 -4.17 -8.38 -1.41
N LEU A 28 -4.89 -8.82 -2.43
CA LEU A 28 -4.52 -8.59 -3.82
C LEU A 28 -5.07 -7.24 -4.27
N LEU A 29 -4.18 -6.28 -4.53
CA LEU A 29 -4.52 -4.94 -4.96
C LEU A 29 -4.26 -4.75 -6.45
N GLU A 30 -5.07 -3.89 -7.06
CA GLU A 30 -4.82 -3.30 -8.37
C GLU A 30 -4.53 -1.81 -8.16
N VAL A 31 -3.31 -1.38 -8.52
CA VAL A 31 -2.88 0.01 -8.38
C VAL A 31 -2.74 0.61 -9.76
N ARG A 32 -3.51 1.67 -10.00
CA ARG A 32 -3.42 2.47 -11.22
C ARG A 32 -2.55 3.68 -10.97
N ARG A 33 -1.41 3.76 -11.65
CA ARG A 33 -0.53 4.93 -11.61
C ARG A 33 -1.12 6.04 -12.46
N ALA A 34 -1.11 7.26 -11.92
CA ALA A 34 -1.77 8.41 -12.55
C ALA A 34 -0.91 9.07 -13.64
N ASP A 35 0.40 8.87 -13.61
CA ASP A 35 1.39 9.48 -14.50
C ASP A 35 1.44 8.80 -15.87
N ASP A 36 1.46 7.47 -15.90
CA ASP A 36 1.57 6.67 -17.12
C ASP A 36 0.32 5.84 -17.44
N GLY A 37 -0.68 5.85 -16.55
CA GLY A 37 -1.88 5.01 -16.68
C GLY A 37 -1.61 3.51 -16.50
N GLY A 38 -0.38 3.15 -16.12
CA GLY A 38 0.04 1.79 -15.84
C GLY A 38 -0.77 1.19 -14.70
N THR A 39 -1.01 -0.11 -14.79
CA THR A 39 -1.75 -0.85 -13.77
C THR A 39 -0.90 -2.02 -13.30
N ASP A 40 -0.59 -2.03 -12.00
CA ASP A 40 0.10 -3.12 -11.34
C ASP A 40 -0.89 -3.91 -10.50
N ARG A 41 -0.78 -5.24 -10.53
CA ARG A 41 -1.59 -6.12 -9.71
C ARG A 41 -0.69 -7.03 -8.87
N GLY A 42 -0.80 -6.91 -7.55
CA GLY A 42 0.09 -7.60 -6.63
C GLY A 42 -0.46 -7.70 -5.22
N LEU A 43 0.22 -8.48 -4.39
CA LEU A 43 -0.13 -8.64 -2.97
C LEU A 43 0.41 -7.46 -2.18
N LEU A 44 -0.43 -6.87 -1.32
CA LEU A 44 0.01 -5.85 -0.37
C LEU A 44 0.94 -6.49 0.65
N MET A 45 2.18 -6.04 0.66
CA MET A 45 3.19 -6.49 1.61
C MET A 45 3.18 -5.60 2.86
N PRO A 46 3.59 -6.13 4.03
CA PRO A 46 3.78 -5.30 5.21
C PRO A 46 4.88 -4.26 4.97
N HIS A 47 4.70 -3.10 5.57
CA HIS A 47 5.66 -2.02 5.56
C HIS A 47 6.74 -2.30 6.62
N HIS A 48 7.97 -2.55 6.19
CA HIS A 48 9.11 -2.68 7.09
C HIS A 48 9.73 -1.28 7.37
N GLU A 49 10.41 -1.10 8.50
CA GLU A 49 10.90 0.17 9.07
C GLU A 49 11.78 1.07 8.16
N PHE A 50 12.07 0.68 6.91
CA PHE A 50 12.98 1.38 5.99
C PHE A 50 12.28 2.00 4.76
N SER A 51 10.96 2.07 4.75
CA SER A 51 10.21 2.66 3.63
C SER A 51 9.58 4.01 4.06
N GLU A 52 9.60 4.99 3.16
CA GLU A 52 9.00 6.30 3.41
C GLU A 52 7.47 6.19 3.54
N GLU A 53 6.84 7.11 4.29
CA GLU A 53 5.41 7.05 4.64
C GLU A 53 4.45 7.16 3.45
N ASP A 54 4.95 7.51 2.27
CA ASP A 54 4.21 7.65 1.01
C ASP A 54 4.42 6.46 0.05
N ILE A 55 5.12 5.41 0.47
CA ILE A 55 5.40 4.23 -0.33
C ILE A 55 4.42 3.09 0.00
N ILE A 56 3.90 2.41 -1.02
CA ILE A 56 3.17 1.15 -0.90
C ILE A 56 3.99 0.03 -1.52
N VAL A 57 4.14 -1.09 -0.81
CA VAL A 57 4.92 -2.24 -1.28
C VAL A 57 3.98 -3.31 -1.82
N LEU A 58 4.13 -3.62 -3.12
CA LEU A 58 3.40 -4.70 -3.78
C LEU A 58 4.34 -5.82 -4.20
N LYS A 59 3.97 -7.06 -3.89
CA LYS A 59 4.60 -8.23 -4.48
C LYS A 59 3.85 -8.62 -5.75
N LEU A 60 4.51 -8.44 -6.89
CA LEU A 60 3.98 -8.82 -8.20
C LEU A 60 4.10 -10.33 -8.44
N PRO A 61 3.24 -10.93 -9.28
CA PRO A 61 3.25 -12.37 -9.56
C PRO A 61 4.44 -12.83 -10.41
N ASN A 62 5.15 -11.92 -11.07
CA ASN A 62 6.30 -12.22 -11.92
C ASN A 62 7.61 -12.48 -11.16
N GLY A 63 7.59 -12.41 -9.82
CA GLY A 63 8.76 -12.66 -8.98
C GLY A 63 9.84 -11.61 -9.14
#